data_AF-A0A367V581-F1
#
_entry.id   AF-A0A367V581-F1
#
_cell.length_a   1.000
_cell.length_b   1.000
_cell.length_c   1.000
_cell.angle_alpha   90.00
_cell.angle_beta   90.00
_cell.angle_gamma   90.00
#
_symmetry.space_group_name_H-M   'P 1'
#
loop_
_entity.id
_entity.type
_entity.pdbx_description
1 polymer ?
#
loop_
_entity_poly.entity_id
_entity_poly.type
_entity_poly.pdbx_seq_one_letter_code
_entity_poly.pdbx_strand_id
1 'polypeptide(L)'
;MKTPNSERKIELEHKIFKTFEECHFQKSDISDEALFVLKMAEGSVVSLPLKAICREFDIDPESKDGDLINLIDKALNFINVLRPGDNLPREVLTGEASWAVDEDHKAIAYNRITMQLVTWMSGSEELITDPDELMQIAEDPNTKKKINQAFDEVAEKLGMGKENREEVVNLVHQVADELSYIETLRVKYRKILMVDRKLQELRRIYAHEKGVLETVTQAIRLLDDAKKKFENTFDELDANTGEIMSVLRNFTSQRQYIRSQRDDLYKRLRAWQPLIEQWEELELERGPQAVNLVKQTYQFLAPRFMKVKEWLLMTKVQDGVSEQHSFKNEDERMGKLKGKMMQW
;
A
#
# COMPACT_ATOMS: atom_id res chain seq x y z
N MET A 1 -26.63 -1.17 18.75
CA MET A 1 -25.48 -0.86 17.89
C MET A 1 -25.99 -0.11 16.68
N LYS A 2 -25.56 1.14 16.46
CA LYS A 2 -25.88 1.85 15.21
C LYS A 2 -25.21 1.07 14.07
N THR A 3 -25.98 0.63 13.09
CA THR A 3 -25.45 0.11 11.83
C THR A 3 -24.43 1.15 11.32
N PRO A 4 -23.15 0.80 11.11
CA PRO A 4 -22.22 1.75 10.51
C PRO A 4 -22.85 2.19 9.19
N ASN A 5 -23.03 3.49 9.03
CA ASN A 5 -23.70 4.05 7.86
C ASN A 5 -22.86 3.68 6.62
N SER A 6 -23.26 2.61 5.93
CA SER A 6 -22.50 2.02 4.82
C SER A 6 -22.47 2.92 3.59
N GLU A 7 -23.27 3.99 3.61
CA GLU A 7 -23.38 4.98 2.55
C GLU A 7 -23.28 6.37 3.16
N ARG A 8 -22.11 7.02 2.96
CA ARG A 8 -21.92 8.43 3.26
C ARG A 8 -21.57 9.15 1.97
N LYS A 9 -22.42 10.09 1.55
CA LYS A 9 -22.22 10.90 0.35
C LYS A 9 -21.32 12.09 0.59
N ILE A 10 -20.68 12.55 -0.48
CA ILE A 10 -19.88 13.77 -0.50
C ILE A 10 -20.83 14.97 -0.68
N GLU A 11 -21.35 15.49 0.43
CA GLU A 11 -22.23 16.66 0.45
C GLU A 11 -21.53 17.82 1.19
N LEU A 12 -20.70 18.55 0.46
CA LEU A 12 -20.02 19.74 1.00
C LEU A 12 -21.00 20.91 1.08
N GLU A 13 -20.99 21.68 2.16
CA GLU A 13 -21.91 22.81 2.39
C GLU A 13 -21.40 24.09 1.74
N HIS A 14 -20.08 24.30 1.70
CA HIS A 14 -19.42 25.52 1.23
C HIS A 14 -19.65 25.81 -0.26
N LYS A 15 -19.91 27.09 -0.58
CA LYS A 15 -20.31 27.53 -1.94
C LYS A 15 -19.27 27.21 -3.00
N ILE A 16 -17.97 27.24 -2.67
CA ILE A 16 -16.90 26.98 -3.63
C ILE A 16 -17.05 25.61 -4.32
N PHE A 17 -17.53 24.60 -3.59
CA PHE A 17 -17.71 23.24 -4.11
C PHE A 17 -19.05 23.03 -4.83
N LYS A 18 -19.96 24.01 -4.76
CA LYS A 18 -21.28 23.98 -5.42
C LYS A 18 -21.39 24.92 -6.61
N THR A 19 -20.45 25.85 -6.77
CA THR A 19 -20.53 26.92 -7.77
C THR A 19 -20.21 26.41 -9.18
N PHE A 20 -19.44 25.34 -9.30
CA PHE A 20 -18.97 24.81 -10.58
C PHE A 20 -19.77 23.55 -10.96
N GLU A 21 -20.35 23.55 -12.16
CA GLU A 21 -21.12 22.41 -12.68
C GLU A 21 -20.23 21.19 -13.00
N GLU A 22 -19.04 21.43 -13.53
CA GLU A 22 -18.04 20.39 -13.82
C GLU A 22 -16.87 20.52 -12.85
N CYS A 23 -16.95 19.84 -11.71
CA CYS A 23 -15.86 19.71 -10.76
C CYS A 23 -15.71 18.29 -10.20
N HIS A 24 -14.50 17.95 -9.81
CA HIS A 24 -14.16 16.67 -9.18
C HIS A 24 -12.90 16.78 -8.32
N PHE A 25 -12.68 15.76 -7.50
CA PHE A 25 -11.49 15.60 -6.69
C PHE A 25 -10.63 14.49 -7.26
N GLN A 26 -9.31 14.68 -7.28
CA GLN A 26 -8.35 13.67 -7.70
C GLN A 26 -7.01 13.87 -6.97
N LYS A 27 -6.15 12.86 -6.92
CA LYS A 27 -4.78 13.06 -6.44
C LYS A 27 -3.87 13.63 -7.52
N SER A 28 -2.87 14.39 -7.07
CA SER A 28 -1.73 14.78 -7.90
C SER A 28 -0.81 13.59 -8.17
N ASP A 29 -0.48 13.35 -9.43
CA ASP A 29 0.46 12.30 -9.84
C ASP A 29 1.90 12.52 -9.31
N ILE A 30 2.23 13.76 -8.95
CA ILE A 30 3.58 14.19 -8.55
C ILE A 30 3.67 14.36 -7.04
N SER A 31 2.73 15.09 -6.43
CA SER A 31 2.81 15.49 -5.02
C SER A 31 2.05 14.58 -4.05
N ASP A 32 1.25 13.62 -4.56
CA ASP A 32 0.33 12.79 -3.77
C ASP A 32 -0.71 13.59 -2.94
N GLU A 33 -0.85 14.89 -3.20
CA GLU A 33 -1.86 15.77 -2.57
C GLU A 33 -3.21 15.65 -3.27
N ALA A 34 -4.29 15.73 -2.50
CA ALA A 34 -5.64 15.84 -3.05
C ALA A 34 -5.87 17.23 -3.69
N LEU A 35 -6.39 17.20 -4.92
CA LEU A 35 -6.68 18.35 -5.75
C LEU A 35 -8.18 18.47 -5.96
N PHE A 36 -8.69 19.69 -5.95
CA PHE A 36 -9.99 20.04 -6.50
C PHE A 36 -9.78 20.55 -7.93
N VAL A 37 -10.38 19.84 -8.88
CA VAL A 37 -10.29 20.13 -10.31
C VAL A 37 -11.62 20.66 -10.78
N LEU A 38 -11.58 21.79 -11.46
CA LEU A 38 -12.76 22.47 -11.97
C LEU A 38 -12.52 22.94 -13.40
N LYS A 39 -13.58 22.93 -14.20
CA LYS A 39 -13.57 23.47 -15.54
C LYS A 39 -14.14 24.89 -15.52
N MET A 40 -13.39 25.83 -16.10
CA MET A 40 -13.79 27.22 -16.26
C MET A 40 -14.60 27.41 -17.55
N ALA A 41 -15.35 28.51 -17.64
CA ALA A 41 -16.26 28.81 -18.76
C ALA A 41 -15.59 28.81 -20.15
N GLU A 42 -14.28 29.07 -20.22
CA GLU A 42 -13.50 29.07 -21.47
C GLU A 42 -12.92 27.68 -21.84
N GLY A 43 -13.33 26.63 -21.13
CA GLY A 43 -12.85 25.25 -21.34
C GLY A 43 -11.49 24.96 -20.70
N SER A 44 -10.86 25.94 -20.06
CA SER A 44 -9.64 25.72 -19.26
C SER A 44 -9.94 24.90 -18.01
N VAL A 45 -9.08 23.94 -17.70
CA VAL A 45 -9.15 23.12 -16.49
C VAL A 45 -8.16 23.68 -15.46
N VAL A 46 -8.65 23.93 -14.25
CA VAL A 46 -7.84 24.43 -13.13
C VAL A 46 -7.80 23.37 -12.04
N SER A 47 -6.60 23.09 -11.53
CA SER A 47 -6.36 22.14 -10.44
C SER A 47 -5.80 22.90 -9.23
N LEU A 48 -6.49 22.82 -8.11
CA LEU A 48 -6.16 23.55 -6.88
C LEU A 48 -5.94 22.55 -5.73
N PRO A 49 -4.86 22.66 -4.94
CA PRO A 49 -4.68 21.81 -3.76
C PRO A 49 -5.81 22.04 -2.74
N LEU A 50 -6.45 20.95 -2.30
CA LEU A 50 -7.58 21.01 -1.36
C LEU A 50 -7.21 21.72 -0.04
N LYS A 51 -6.02 21.44 0.48
CA LYS A 51 -5.51 22.10 1.70
C LYS A 51 -5.33 23.60 1.53
N ALA A 52 -4.95 24.06 0.33
CA ALA A 52 -4.85 25.48 0.03
C ALA A 52 -6.24 26.12 -0.01
N ILE A 53 -7.22 25.47 -0.64
CA ILE A 53 -8.63 25.93 -0.63
C ILE A 53 -9.15 26.08 0.80
N CYS A 54 -8.93 25.08 1.67
CA CYS A 54 -9.39 25.19 3.07
C CYS A 54 -8.79 26.41 3.78
N ARG A 55 -7.52 26.72 3.55
CA ARG A 55 -6.85 27.87 4.15
C ARG A 55 -7.35 29.21 3.58
N GLU A 56 -7.51 29.29 2.26
CA GLU A 56 -7.94 30.53 1.58
C GLU A 56 -9.40 30.88 1.90
N PHE A 57 -10.26 29.87 2.08
CA PHE A 57 -11.68 30.05 2.38
C PHE A 57 -12.02 29.91 3.88
N ASP A 58 -11.01 29.82 4.74
CA ASP A 58 -11.17 29.68 6.20
C ASP A 58 -12.13 28.54 6.60
N ILE A 59 -12.00 27.40 5.92
CA ILE A 59 -12.79 26.20 6.21
C ILE A 59 -12.20 25.54 7.45
N ASP A 60 -12.94 25.61 8.56
CA ASP A 60 -12.57 25.00 9.82
C ASP A 60 -12.37 23.46 9.66
N PRO A 61 -11.20 22.91 10.02
CA PRO A 61 -10.94 21.47 9.98
C PRO A 61 -11.90 20.62 10.82
N GLU A 62 -12.50 21.17 11.88
CA GLU A 62 -13.47 20.48 12.74
C GLU A 62 -14.92 20.67 12.29
N SER A 63 -15.14 21.47 11.23
CA SER A 63 -16.47 21.59 10.61
C SER A 63 -16.84 20.32 9.83
N LYS A 64 -18.14 20.17 9.50
CA LYS A 64 -18.61 19.07 8.63
C LYS A 64 -17.87 19.02 7.29
N ASP A 65 -17.56 20.17 6.71
CA ASP A 65 -16.81 20.27 5.46
C ASP A 65 -15.35 19.91 5.66
N GLY A 66 -14.73 20.36 6.75
CA GLY A 66 -13.37 19.96 7.14
C GLY A 66 -13.23 18.44 7.29
N ASP A 67 -14.17 17.82 8.00
CA ASP A 67 -14.28 16.37 8.15
C ASP A 67 -14.45 15.66 6.80
N LEU A 68 -15.38 16.12 5.95
CA LEU A 68 -15.60 15.53 4.63
C LEU A 68 -14.38 15.68 3.72
N ILE A 69 -13.69 16.82 3.75
CA ILE A 69 -12.47 17.05 2.98
C ILE A 69 -11.36 16.08 3.41
N ASN A 70 -11.20 15.87 4.72
CA ASN A 70 -10.28 14.87 5.25
C ASN A 70 -10.65 13.44 4.79
N LEU A 71 -11.94 13.11 4.71
CA LEU A 71 -12.40 11.82 4.19
C LEU A 71 -12.19 11.70 2.68
N ILE A 72 -12.35 12.77 1.90
CA ILE A 72 -12.05 12.81 0.47
C ILE A 72 -10.56 12.55 0.23
N ASP A 73 -9.67 13.25 0.96
CA ASP A 73 -8.22 13.04 0.86
C ASP A 73 -7.84 11.57 1.12
N LYS A 74 -8.47 10.95 2.13
CA LYS A 74 -8.31 9.51 2.41
C LYS A 74 -8.87 8.64 1.28
N ALA A 75 -10.07 8.96 0.78
CA ALA A 75 -10.78 8.18 -0.23
C ALA A 75 -10.04 8.16 -1.58
N LEU A 76 -9.35 9.24 -1.93
CA LEU A 76 -8.54 9.31 -3.15
C LEU A 76 -7.28 8.43 -3.11
N ASN A 77 -6.95 7.80 -1.97
CA ASN A 77 -5.96 6.72 -1.96
C ASN A 77 -6.51 5.42 -2.60
N PHE A 78 -7.83 5.27 -2.68
CA PHE A 78 -8.50 4.07 -3.17
C PHE A 78 -9.17 4.29 -4.54
N ILE A 79 -9.61 5.52 -4.83
CA ILE A 79 -10.34 5.89 -6.05
C ILE A 79 -9.60 7.02 -6.80
N ASN A 80 -9.66 7.03 -8.14
CA ASN A 80 -8.99 8.05 -8.96
C ASN A 80 -9.68 9.41 -8.90
N VAL A 81 -11.01 9.40 -9.01
CA VAL A 81 -11.84 10.58 -9.16
C VAL A 81 -13.06 10.44 -8.26
N LEU A 82 -13.35 11.48 -7.49
CA LEU A 82 -14.58 11.60 -6.71
C LEU A 82 -15.30 12.88 -7.10
N ARG A 83 -16.61 12.82 -7.24
CA ARG A 83 -17.45 13.99 -7.53
C ARG A 83 -18.31 14.34 -6.32
N PRO A 84 -18.69 15.62 -6.15
CA PRO A 84 -19.76 15.98 -5.21
C PRO A 84 -21.01 15.12 -5.48
N GLY A 85 -21.57 14.53 -4.43
CA GLY A 85 -22.69 13.59 -4.49
C GLY A 85 -22.33 12.10 -4.56
N ASP A 86 -21.07 11.75 -4.86
CA ASP A 86 -20.60 10.36 -4.86
C ASP A 86 -20.58 9.76 -3.45
N ASN A 87 -20.67 8.43 -3.38
CA ASN A 87 -20.49 7.69 -2.12
C ASN A 87 -19.00 7.57 -1.77
N LEU A 88 -18.66 7.77 -0.51
CA LEU A 88 -17.33 7.49 0.00
C LEU A 88 -17.05 5.97 0.01
N PRO A 89 -15.82 5.54 -0.30
CA PRO A 89 -15.43 4.13 -0.29
C PRO A 89 -15.52 3.52 1.10
N ARG A 90 -15.81 2.21 1.16
CA ARG A 90 -15.93 1.46 2.41
C ARG A 90 -14.61 1.41 3.18
N GLU A 91 -13.48 1.47 2.49
CA GLU A 91 -12.15 1.51 3.10
C GLU A 91 -12.00 2.69 4.07
N VAL A 92 -12.66 3.81 3.76
CA VAL A 92 -12.63 5.01 4.59
C VAL A 92 -13.71 4.99 5.68
N LEU A 93 -14.86 4.37 5.41
CA LEU A 93 -16.00 4.35 6.34
C LEU A 93 -15.93 3.22 7.37
N THR A 94 -15.61 2.02 6.93
CA THR A 94 -15.64 0.78 7.74
C THR A 94 -14.30 0.04 7.74
N GLY A 95 -13.35 0.44 6.89
CA GLY A 95 -12.10 -0.30 6.67
C GLY A 95 -12.30 -1.60 5.89
N GLU A 96 -13.48 -1.83 5.33
CA GLU A 96 -13.72 -2.96 4.41
C GLU A 96 -13.25 -2.60 3.01
N ALA A 97 -12.63 -3.55 2.32
CA ALA A 97 -12.29 -3.38 0.92
C ALA A 97 -13.56 -3.31 0.06
N SER A 98 -13.58 -2.39 -0.91
CA SER A 98 -14.68 -2.21 -1.86
C SER A 98 -14.58 -3.12 -3.09
N TRP A 99 -13.51 -3.90 -3.20
CA TRP A 99 -13.20 -4.75 -4.35
C TRP A 99 -13.39 -6.23 -4.00
N ALA A 100 -13.76 -7.04 -5.00
CA ALA A 100 -14.02 -8.46 -4.80
C ALA A 100 -12.73 -9.29 -4.83
N VAL A 101 -12.75 -10.42 -4.12
CA VAL A 101 -11.67 -11.41 -4.09
C VAL A 101 -12.15 -12.69 -4.76
N ASP A 102 -11.32 -13.23 -5.65
CA ASP A 102 -11.58 -14.50 -6.33
C ASP A 102 -11.56 -15.68 -5.35
N GLU A 103 -12.35 -16.71 -5.63
CA GLU A 103 -12.47 -17.89 -4.77
C GLU A 103 -11.13 -18.62 -4.58
N ASP A 104 -10.27 -18.63 -5.60
CA ASP A 104 -8.94 -19.23 -5.50
C ASP A 104 -8.07 -18.54 -4.43
N HIS A 105 -8.14 -17.21 -4.32
CA HIS A 105 -7.41 -16.46 -3.30
C HIS A 105 -7.97 -16.69 -1.89
N LYS A 106 -9.28 -16.90 -1.77
CA LYS A 106 -9.90 -17.29 -0.50
C LYS A 106 -9.43 -18.68 -0.07
N ALA A 107 -9.37 -19.62 -1.01
CA ALA A 107 -8.86 -20.97 -0.75
C ALA A 107 -7.39 -20.94 -0.30
N ILE A 108 -6.53 -20.17 -0.99
CA ILE A 108 -5.12 -20.01 -0.61
C ILE A 108 -5.01 -19.41 0.80
N ALA A 109 -5.74 -18.33 1.09
CA ALA A 109 -5.70 -17.69 2.41
C ALA A 109 -6.17 -18.61 3.54
N TYR A 110 -7.25 -19.36 3.31
CA TYR A 110 -7.75 -20.34 4.27
C TYR A 110 -6.76 -21.48 4.50
N ASN A 111 -6.16 -22.01 3.43
CA ASN A 111 -5.14 -23.06 3.51
C ASN A 111 -3.88 -22.57 4.22
N ARG A 112 -3.48 -21.30 4.00
CA ARG A 112 -2.33 -20.68 4.69
C ARG A 112 -2.55 -20.66 6.20
N ILE A 113 -3.68 -20.17 6.68
CA ILE A 113 -3.97 -20.10 8.11
C ILE A 113 -4.12 -21.49 8.73
N THR A 114 -4.83 -22.40 8.06
CA THR A 114 -5.01 -23.75 8.59
C THR A 114 -3.69 -24.52 8.65
N MET A 115 -2.77 -24.27 7.72
CA MET A 115 -1.41 -24.79 7.79
C MET A 115 -0.63 -24.19 8.97
N GLN A 116 -0.73 -22.88 9.19
CA GLN A 116 -0.10 -22.22 10.36
C GLN A 116 -0.59 -22.82 11.68
N LEU A 117 -1.87 -23.22 11.79
CA LEU A 117 -2.39 -23.93 12.96
C LEU A 117 -1.75 -25.31 13.14
N VAL A 118 -1.60 -26.07 12.06
CA VAL A 118 -0.96 -27.40 12.09
C VAL A 118 0.52 -27.29 12.44
N THR A 119 1.22 -26.31 11.88
CA THR A 119 2.62 -25.98 12.15
C THR A 119 2.82 -25.62 13.62
N TRP A 120 1.95 -24.75 14.15
CA TRP A 120 1.92 -24.40 15.57
C TRP A 120 1.69 -25.63 16.48
N MET A 121 0.72 -26.49 16.16
CA MET A 121 0.41 -27.70 16.93
C MET A 121 1.57 -28.70 16.91
N SER A 122 2.23 -28.85 15.76
CA SER A 122 3.34 -29.79 15.58
C SER A 122 4.67 -29.28 16.14
N GLY A 123 4.76 -27.99 16.47
CA GLY A 123 6.00 -27.34 16.91
C GLY A 123 7.04 -27.18 15.81
N SER A 124 6.66 -27.33 14.54
CA SER A 124 7.53 -27.07 13.39
C SER A 124 7.58 -25.56 13.13
N GLU A 125 8.74 -25.01 12.77
CA GLU A 125 8.89 -23.57 12.46
C GLU A 125 8.80 -23.26 10.96
N GLU A 126 8.61 -24.27 10.11
CA GLU A 126 8.61 -24.08 8.67
C GLU A 126 7.30 -23.43 8.21
N LEU A 127 7.41 -22.15 7.79
CA LEU A 127 6.33 -21.39 7.16
C LEU A 127 6.32 -21.68 5.66
N ILE A 128 5.26 -22.33 5.19
CA ILE A 128 5.04 -22.55 3.77
C ILE A 128 4.43 -21.26 3.19
N THR A 129 5.20 -20.57 2.35
CA THR A 129 4.82 -19.27 1.76
C THR A 129 4.33 -19.40 0.32
N ASP A 130 4.67 -20.49 -0.37
CA ASP A 130 4.28 -20.74 -1.76
C ASP A 130 2.83 -21.25 -1.85
N PRO A 131 1.95 -20.60 -2.64
CA PRO A 131 0.55 -21.00 -2.76
C PRO A 131 0.31 -22.37 -3.41
N ASP A 132 1.16 -22.79 -4.35
CA ASP A 132 0.97 -24.06 -5.06
C ASP A 132 1.35 -25.23 -4.13
N GLU A 133 2.44 -25.09 -3.38
CA GLU A 133 2.81 -26.03 -2.31
C GLU A 133 1.73 -26.10 -1.23
N LEU A 134 1.18 -24.96 -0.80
CA LEU A 134 0.09 -24.91 0.20
C LEU A 134 -1.14 -25.69 -0.25
N MET A 135 -1.57 -25.53 -1.50
CA MET A 135 -2.75 -26.23 -2.02
C MET A 135 -2.53 -27.74 -2.06
N GLN A 136 -1.37 -28.21 -2.50
CA GLN A 136 -1.05 -29.64 -2.55
C GLN A 136 -1.05 -30.28 -1.17
N ILE A 137 -0.45 -29.63 -0.17
CA ILE A 137 -0.32 -30.17 1.18
C ILE A 137 -1.68 -30.14 1.91
N ALA A 138 -2.49 -29.11 1.68
CA ALA A 138 -3.83 -28.98 2.28
C ALA A 138 -4.82 -30.05 1.78
N GLU A 139 -4.64 -30.58 0.56
CA GLU A 139 -5.51 -31.62 0.01
C GLU A 139 -5.27 -33.01 0.61
N ASP A 140 -4.10 -33.27 1.21
CA ASP A 140 -3.75 -34.56 1.83
C ASP A 140 -4.74 -34.93 2.96
N PRO A 141 -5.37 -36.12 2.91
CA PRO A 141 -6.25 -36.62 3.98
C PRO A 141 -5.63 -36.61 5.38
N ASN A 142 -4.32 -36.82 5.51
CA ASN A 142 -3.62 -36.78 6.79
C ASN A 142 -3.53 -35.36 7.33
N THR A 143 -3.23 -34.39 6.47
CA THR A 143 -3.21 -32.96 6.82
C THR A 143 -4.59 -32.50 7.27
N LYS A 144 -5.67 -32.88 6.57
CA LYS A 144 -7.05 -32.56 6.97
C LYS A 144 -7.40 -33.07 8.37
N LYS A 145 -6.92 -34.25 8.75
CA LYS A 145 -7.10 -34.78 10.11
C LYS A 145 -6.32 -33.94 11.14
N LYS A 146 -5.09 -33.55 10.84
CA LYS A 146 -4.28 -32.67 11.71
C LYS A 146 -4.91 -31.29 11.87
N ILE A 147 -5.46 -30.71 10.80
CA ILE A 147 -6.21 -29.44 10.86
C ILE A 147 -7.39 -29.56 11.83
N ASN A 148 -8.16 -30.65 11.72
CA ASN A 148 -9.30 -30.88 12.61
C ASN A 148 -8.89 -31.01 14.09
N GLN A 149 -7.74 -31.64 14.37
CA GLN A 149 -7.19 -31.75 15.72
C GLN A 149 -6.67 -30.40 16.23
N ALA A 150 -6.02 -29.61 15.36
CA ALA A 150 -5.50 -28.29 15.72
C ALA A 150 -6.63 -27.34 16.17
N PHE A 151 -7.80 -27.38 15.52
CA PHE A 151 -8.97 -26.60 15.98
C PHE A 151 -9.40 -26.96 17.40
N ASP A 152 -9.42 -28.25 17.75
CA ASP A 152 -9.84 -28.71 19.08
C ASP A 152 -8.84 -28.26 20.16
N GLU A 153 -7.53 -28.33 19.86
CA GLU A 153 -6.46 -27.89 20.77
C GLU A 153 -6.44 -26.36 20.96
N VAL A 154 -6.69 -25.60 19.89
CA VAL A 154 -6.79 -24.14 19.98
C VAL A 154 -7.99 -23.71 20.82
N ALA A 155 -9.15 -24.34 20.65
CA ALA A 155 -10.34 -24.03 21.46
C ALA A 155 -10.07 -24.27 22.97
N GLU A 156 -9.34 -25.32 23.30
CA GLU A 156 -8.90 -25.61 24.68
C GLU A 156 -7.91 -24.54 25.19
N LYS A 157 -6.90 -24.16 24.37
CA LYS A 157 -5.87 -23.16 24.73
C LYS A 157 -6.37 -21.71 24.78
N LEU A 158 -7.48 -21.41 24.11
CA LEU A 158 -8.19 -20.13 24.20
C LEU A 158 -9.14 -20.07 25.40
N GLY A 159 -9.29 -21.16 26.16
CA GLY A 159 -10.17 -21.22 27.33
C GLY A 159 -11.65 -21.29 26.98
N MET A 160 -11.98 -21.56 25.71
CA MET A 160 -13.36 -21.67 25.22
C MET A 160 -13.91 -23.09 25.44
N GLY A 161 -13.03 -24.08 25.61
CA GLY A 161 -13.39 -25.50 25.73
C GLY A 161 -13.67 -26.13 24.37
N LYS A 162 -13.48 -27.45 24.25
CA LYS A 162 -13.57 -28.18 22.97
C LYS A 162 -14.95 -28.09 22.31
N GLU A 163 -16.00 -27.86 23.10
CA GLU A 163 -17.38 -27.73 22.62
C GLU A 163 -17.60 -26.44 21.80
N ASN A 164 -16.75 -25.42 21.99
CA ASN A 164 -16.82 -24.14 21.27
C ASN A 164 -15.85 -24.07 20.08
N ARG A 165 -15.49 -25.23 19.51
CA ARG A 165 -14.67 -25.35 18.30
C ARG A 165 -15.19 -24.48 17.13
N GLU A 166 -16.51 -24.39 16.97
CA GLU A 166 -17.13 -23.60 15.89
C GLU A 166 -16.78 -22.11 15.98
N GLU A 167 -16.60 -21.55 17.19
CA GLU A 167 -16.18 -20.16 17.36
C GLU A 167 -14.75 -19.94 16.83
N VAL A 168 -13.85 -20.89 17.08
CA VAL A 168 -12.47 -20.85 16.56
C VAL A 168 -12.46 -20.95 15.04
N VAL A 169 -13.28 -21.86 14.48
CA VAL A 169 -13.43 -22.00 13.03
C VAL A 169 -13.94 -20.68 12.41
N ASN A 170 -14.93 -20.04 13.03
CA ASN A 170 -15.45 -18.75 12.59
C ASN A 170 -14.41 -17.63 12.66
N LEU A 171 -13.56 -17.60 13.70
CA LEU A 171 -12.45 -16.64 13.79
C LEU A 171 -11.42 -16.88 12.69
N VAL A 172 -11.07 -18.13 12.43
CA VAL A 172 -10.13 -18.50 11.36
C VAL A 172 -10.68 -18.10 9.99
N HIS A 173 -11.97 -18.33 9.72
CA HIS A 173 -12.61 -17.85 8.50
C HIS A 173 -12.52 -16.33 8.37
N GLN A 174 -12.80 -15.57 9.44
CA GLN A 174 -12.69 -14.11 9.38
C GLN A 174 -11.26 -13.62 9.14
N VAL A 175 -10.23 -14.28 9.70
CA VAL A 175 -8.83 -13.94 9.39
C VAL A 175 -8.51 -14.32 7.94
N ALA A 176 -8.97 -15.49 7.48
CA ALA A 176 -8.76 -15.95 6.10
C ALA A 176 -9.39 -14.99 5.09
N ASP A 177 -10.58 -14.47 5.38
CA ASP A 177 -11.25 -13.47 4.56
C ASP A 177 -10.40 -12.21 4.42
N GLU A 178 -9.81 -11.70 5.50
CA GLU A 178 -8.95 -10.51 5.44
C GLU A 178 -7.62 -10.81 4.70
N LEU A 179 -7.05 -12.01 4.87
CA LEU A 179 -5.85 -12.44 4.13
C LEU A 179 -6.11 -12.71 2.65
N SER A 180 -7.33 -13.07 2.25
CA SER A 180 -7.67 -13.30 0.84
C SER A 180 -7.45 -12.04 -0.02
N TYR A 181 -7.63 -10.85 0.57
CA TYR A 181 -7.26 -9.60 -0.06
C TYR A 181 -5.74 -9.48 -0.23
N ILE A 182 -4.96 -9.86 0.79
CA ILE A 182 -3.49 -9.87 0.68
C ILE A 182 -3.04 -10.83 -0.44
N GLU A 183 -3.65 -12.00 -0.58
CA GLU A 183 -3.35 -12.95 -1.67
C GLU A 183 -3.63 -12.35 -3.04
N THR A 184 -4.72 -11.60 -3.19
CA THR A 184 -5.00 -10.87 -4.44
C THR A 184 -3.90 -9.83 -4.74
N LEU A 185 -3.39 -9.16 -3.72
CA LEU A 185 -2.29 -8.20 -3.86
C LEU A 185 -0.96 -8.89 -4.20
N ARG A 186 -0.72 -10.12 -3.72
CA ARG A 186 0.44 -10.94 -4.12
C ARG A 186 0.40 -11.25 -5.62
N VAL A 187 -0.77 -11.58 -6.17
CA VAL A 187 -0.92 -11.79 -7.62
C VAL A 187 -0.61 -10.51 -8.41
N LYS A 188 -1.08 -9.35 -7.95
CA LYS A 188 -0.69 -8.07 -8.57
C LYS A 188 0.81 -7.80 -8.47
N TYR A 189 1.43 -8.12 -7.33
CA TYR A 189 2.89 -8.02 -7.16
C TYR A 189 3.67 -8.90 -8.14
N ARG A 190 3.19 -10.11 -8.46
CA ARG A 190 3.81 -10.97 -9.49
C ARG A 190 3.89 -10.30 -10.87
N LYS A 191 2.99 -9.37 -11.18
CA LYS A 191 3.08 -8.56 -12.42
C LYS A 191 4.27 -7.59 -12.39
N ILE A 192 4.66 -7.07 -11.22
CA ILE A 192 5.90 -6.29 -11.07
C ILE A 192 7.12 -7.18 -11.29
N LEU A 193 7.09 -8.44 -10.82
CA LEU A 193 8.15 -9.41 -11.13
C LEU A 193 8.22 -9.75 -12.62
N MET A 194 7.10 -9.73 -13.35
CA MET A 194 7.10 -9.82 -14.81
C MET A 194 7.84 -8.63 -15.44
N VAL A 195 7.57 -7.39 -15.00
CA VAL A 195 8.29 -6.19 -15.48
C VAL A 195 9.79 -6.33 -15.27
N ASP A 196 10.22 -6.80 -14.10
CA ASP A 196 11.63 -7.05 -13.80
C ASP A 196 12.25 -8.06 -14.78
N ARG A 197 11.59 -9.21 -15.00
CA ARG A 197 12.06 -10.21 -15.97
C ARG A 197 12.21 -9.61 -17.38
N LYS A 198 11.20 -8.87 -17.85
CA LYS A 198 11.23 -8.19 -19.15
C LYS A 198 12.39 -7.17 -19.23
N LEU A 199 12.64 -6.40 -18.16
CA LEU A 199 13.78 -5.47 -18.10
C LEU A 199 15.14 -6.18 -18.14
N GLN A 200 15.30 -7.30 -17.43
CA GLN A 200 16.52 -8.10 -17.46
C GLN A 200 16.80 -8.67 -18.86
N GLU A 201 15.74 -9.06 -19.59
CA GLU A 201 15.86 -9.50 -20.98
C GLU A 201 16.25 -8.34 -21.91
N LEU A 202 15.61 -7.18 -21.78
CA LEU A 202 15.99 -5.99 -22.55
C LEU A 202 17.43 -5.56 -22.26
N ARG A 203 17.92 -5.69 -21.03
CA ARG A 203 19.33 -5.45 -20.69
C ARG A 203 20.28 -6.31 -21.53
N ARG A 204 19.90 -7.55 -21.83
CA ARG A 204 20.68 -8.46 -22.69
C ARG A 204 20.55 -8.05 -24.16
N ILE A 205 19.34 -7.73 -24.63
CA ILE A 205 19.07 -7.33 -26.01
C ILE A 205 19.86 -6.06 -26.41
N TYR A 206 19.94 -5.09 -25.50
CA TYR A 206 20.60 -3.79 -25.68
C TYR A 206 22.05 -3.75 -25.14
N ALA A 207 22.70 -4.88 -24.93
CA ALA A 207 24.05 -4.94 -24.34
C ALA A 207 25.12 -4.08 -25.04
N HIS A 208 24.94 -3.79 -26.33
CA HIS A 208 25.87 -2.98 -27.13
C HIS A 208 25.47 -1.51 -27.26
N GLU A 209 24.28 -1.12 -26.80
CA GLU A 209 23.76 0.26 -26.88
C GLU A 209 23.92 0.97 -25.54
N LYS A 210 25.07 1.61 -25.33
CA LYS A 210 25.48 2.18 -24.03
C LYS A 210 24.39 3.05 -23.36
N GLY A 211 23.74 3.93 -24.10
CA GLY A 211 22.73 4.85 -23.53
C GLY A 211 21.46 4.14 -23.04
N VAL A 212 20.96 3.17 -23.83
CA VAL A 212 19.79 2.38 -23.43
C VAL A 212 20.16 1.44 -22.28
N LEU A 213 21.32 0.79 -22.37
CA LEU A 213 21.83 -0.11 -21.34
C LEU A 213 21.95 0.56 -19.97
N GLU A 214 22.45 1.81 -19.92
CA GLU A 214 22.54 2.58 -18.69
C GLU A 214 21.15 2.83 -18.08
N THR A 215 20.19 3.27 -18.89
CA THR A 215 18.82 3.54 -18.43
C THR A 215 18.15 2.28 -17.92
N VAL A 216 18.27 1.16 -18.64
CA VAL A 216 17.74 -0.15 -18.22
C VAL A 216 18.35 -0.59 -16.89
N THR A 217 19.67 -0.45 -16.74
CA THR A 217 20.38 -0.86 -15.52
C THR A 217 19.96 0.00 -14.32
N GLN A 218 19.76 1.30 -14.52
CA GLN A 218 19.25 2.18 -13.46
C GLN A 218 17.80 1.83 -13.08
N ALA A 219 16.94 1.56 -14.06
CA ALA A 219 15.56 1.14 -13.81
C ALA A 219 15.50 -0.17 -13.00
N ILE A 220 16.30 -1.18 -13.37
CA ILE A 220 16.42 -2.46 -12.64
C ILE A 220 16.82 -2.21 -11.18
N ARG A 221 17.85 -1.39 -10.94
CA ARG A 221 18.31 -1.12 -9.57
C ARG A 221 17.22 -0.48 -8.70
N LEU A 222 16.49 0.50 -9.25
CA LEU A 222 15.38 1.14 -8.53
C LEU A 222 14.20 0.17 -8.32
N LEU A 223 13.97 -0.72 -9.28
CA LEU A 223 12.97 -1.76 -9.18
C LEU A 223 13.33 -2.79 -8.09
N ASP A 224 14.60 -3.13 -7.93
CA ASP A 224 15.07 -3.98 -6.82
C ASP A 224 14.77 -3.36 -5.46
N ASP A 225 14.98 -2.05 -5.30
CA ASP A 225 14.62 -1.34 -4.07
C ASP A 225 13.10 -1.35 -3.83
N ALA A 226 12.28 -1.29 -4.89
CA ALA A 226 10.84 -1.39 -4.80
C ALA A 226 10.36 -2.80 -4.42
N LYS A 227 10.91 -3.85 -5.06
CA LYS A 227 10.61 -5.26 -4.78
C LYS A 227 10.85 -5.59 -3.31
N LYS A 228 12.01 -5.24 -2.78
CA LYS A 228 12.36 -5.44 -1.36
C LYS A 228 11.35 -4.81 -0.40
N LYS A 229 10.84 -3.60 -0.71
CA LYS A 229 9.83 -2.95 0.14
C LYS A 229 8.50 -3.71 0.14
N PHE A 230 8.11 -4.32 -0.98
CA PHE A 230 6.90 -5.15 -1.04
C PHE A 230 7.12 -6.50 -0.34
N GLU A 231 8.22 -7.18 -0.64
CA GLU A 231 8.62 -8.46 -0.02
C GLU A 231 8.66 -8.33 1.49
N ASN A 232 9.35 -7.32 2.04
CA ASN A 232 9.38 -7.08 3.48
C ASN A 232 7.97 -6.90 4.08
N THR A 233 7.06 -6.21 3.39
CA THR A 233 5.68 -6.04 3.91
C THR A 233 4.93 -7.38 3.92
N PHE A 234 5.11 -8.20 2.89
CA PHE A 234 4.52 -9.54 2.83
C PHE A 234 5.11 -10.48 3.88
N ASP A 235 6.43 -10.43 4.09
CA ASP A 235 7.13 -11.22 5.09
C ASP A 235 6.72 -10.83 6.51
N GLU A 236 6.57 -9.54 6.80
CA GLU A 236 6.06 -9.03 8.08
C GLU A 236 4.62 -9.51 8.35
N LEU A 237 3.78 -9.54 7.31
CA LEU A 237 2.42 -10.08 7.40
C LEU A 237 2.42 -11.60 7.64
N ASP A 238 3.25 -12.34 6.93
CA ASP A 238 3.38 -13.79 7.10
C ASP A 238 3.95 -14.16 8.48
N ALA A 239 4.93 -13.40 8.97
CA ALA A 239 5.50 -13.58 10.30
C ALA A 239 4.46 -13.31 11.40
N ASN A 240 3.72 -12.20 11.32
CA ASN A 240 2.67 -11.88 12.30
C ASN A 240 1.54 -12.92 12.27
N THR A 241 1.14 -13.38 11.08
CA THR A 241 0.12 -14.45 10.97
C THR A 241 0.62 -15.82 11.39
N GLY A 242 1.92 -16.09 11.25
CA GLY A 242 2.59 -17.29 11.78
C GLY A 242 2.43 -17.45 13.30
N GLU A 243 2.33 -16.35 14.04
CA GLU A 243 1.95 -16.35 15.46
C GLU A 243 0.43 -16.49 15.66
N ILE A 244 -0.18 -17.51 15.05
CA ILE A 244 -1.63 -17.64 14.92
C ILE A 244 -2.40 -17.58 16.25
N MET A 245 -1.81 -18.04 17.36
CA MET A 245 -2.42 -17.91 18.68
C MET A 245 -2.53 -16.46 19.17
N SER A 246 -1.52 -15.63 18.87
CA SER A 246 -1.55 -14.20 19.15
C SER A 246 -2.63 -13.52 18.30
N VAL A 247 -2.73 -13.93 17.03
CA VAL A 247 -3.74 -13.44 16.10
C VAL A 247 -5.16 -13.74 16.58
N LEU A 248 -5.45 -14.98 16.95
CA LEU A 248 -6.78 -15.39 17.40
C LEU A 248 -7.16 -14.75 18.74
N ARG A 249 -6.22 -14.58 19.68
CA ARG A 249 -6.48 -13.90 20.96
C ARG A 249 -6.77 -12.41 20.79
N ASN A 250 -6.05 -11.75 19.88
CA ASN A 250 -6.14 -10.32 19.65
C ASN A 250 -6.78 -9.99 18.30
N PHE A 251 -7.81 -10.76 17.92
CA PHE A 251 -8.36 -10.72 16.56
C PHE A 251 -8.76 -9.30 16.11
N THR A 252 -9.38 -8.50 16.97
CA THR A 252 -9.83 -7.15 16.59
C THR A 252 -8.68 -6.22 16.21
N SER A 253 -7.59 -6.20 16.99
CA SER A 253 -6.43 -5.36 16.67
C SER A 253 -5.67 -5.91 15.46
N GLN A 254 -5.55 -7.24 15.36
CA GLN A 254 -4.87 -7.89 14.25
C GLN A 254 -5.62 -7.72 12.93
N ARG A 255 -6.96 -7.75 12.96
CA ARG A 255 -7.80 -7.40 11.81
C ARG A 255 -7.55 -5.98 11.33
N GLN A 256 -7.48 -5.01 12.25
CA GLN A 256 -7.17 -3.63 11.89
C GLN A 256 -5.76 -3.49 11.30
N TYR A 257 -4.78 -4.20 11.87
CA TYR A 257 -3.43 -4.26 11.34
C TYR A 257 -3.39 -4.82 9.92
N ILE A 258 -3.99 -5.99 9.67
CA ILE A 258 -4.06 -6.62 8.35
C ILE A 258 -4.72 -5.67 7.34
N ARG A 259 -5.82 -5.02 7.72
CA ARG A 259 -6.50 -4.01 6.87
C ARG A 259 -5.60 -2.83 6.55
N SER A 260 -4.87 -2.30 7.53
CA SER A 260 -3.96 -1.18 7.30
C SER A 260 -2.83 -1.54 6.32
N GLN A 261 -2.27 -2.75 6.45
CA GLN A 261 -1.24 -3.24 5.53
C GLN A 261 -1.81 -3.53 4.14
N ARG A 262 -3.00 -4.12 4.07
CA ARG A 262 -3.76 -4.33 2.81
C ARG A 262 -3.95 -3.00 2.08
N ASP A 263 -4.43 -1.99 2.79
CA ASP A 263 -4.76 -0.69 2.20
C ASP A 263 -3.52 0.04 1.71
N ASP A 264 -2.43 -0.01 2.48
CA ASP A 264 -1.14 0.55 2.07
C ASP A 264 -0.52 -0.20 0.88
N LEU A 265 -0.54 -1.54 0.88
CA LEU A 265 -0.12 -2.36 -0.26
C LEU A 265 -0.97 -2.06 -1.50
N TYR A 266 -2.30 -1.99 -1.35
CA TYR A 266 -3.22 -1.67 -2.43
C TYR A 266 -2.90 -0.30 -3.04
N LYS A 267 -2.74 0.74 -2.21
CA LYS A 267 -2.34 2.09 -2.66
C LYS A 267 -1.03 2.03 -3.45
N ARG A 268 0.00 1.39 -2.89
CA ARG A 268 1.32 1.29 -3.51
C ARG A 268 1.29 0.53 -4.83
N LEU A 269 0.57 -0.60 -4.91
CA LEU A 269 0.47 -1.45 -6.11
C LEU A 269 -0.38 -0.81 -7.21
N ARG A 270 -1.46 -0.10 -6.84
CA ARG A 270 -2.35 0.58 -7.79
C ARG A 270 -1.62 1.60 -8.66
N ALA A 271 -0.62 2.29 -8.10
CA ALA A 271 0.21 3.24 -8.84
C ALA A 271 0.98 2.59 -10.01
N TRP A 272 1.21 1.26 -9.97
CA TRP A 272 1.90 0.53 -11.03
C TRP A 272 0.98 0.11 -12.17
N GLN A 273 -0.34 0.14 -11.98
CA GLN A 273 -1.30 -0.44 -12.93
C GLN A 273 -1.12 0.09 -14.38
N PRO A 274 -1.01 1.41 -14.62
CA PRO A 274 -0.83 1.93 -15.99
C PRO A 274 0.51 1.52 -16.62
N LEU A 275 1.53 1.30 -15.79
CA LEU A 275 2.84 0.86 -16.24
C LEU A 275 2.82 -0.63 -16.58
N ILE A 276 2.18 -1.44 -15.72
CA ILE A 276 2.03 -2.89 -15.89
C ILE A 276 1.30 -3.20 -17.21
N GLU A 277 0.19 -2.52 -17.51
CA GLU A 277 -0.58 -2.73 -18.75
C GLU A 277 0.29 -2.55 -20.00
N GLN A 278 1.10 -1.48 -20.06
CA GLN A 278 2.02 -1.25 -21.16
C GLN A 278 3.12 -2.32 -21.26
N TRP A 279 3.59 -2.84 -20.12
CA TRP A 279 4.57 -3.93 -20.10
C TRP A 279 3.97 -5.27 -20.48
N GLU A 280 2.69 -5.54 -20.20
CA GLU A 280 2.01 -6.77 -20.61
C GLU A 280 1.93 -6.85 -22.14
N GLU A 281 1.56 -5.75 -22.80
CA GLU A 281 1.45 -5.64 -24.26
C GLU A 281 2.80 -5.59 -25.00
N LEU A 282 3.90 -5.26 -24.31
CA LEU A 282 5.20 -5.11 -24.96
C LEU A 282 5.77 -6.47 -25.42
N GLU A 283 6.03 -6.57 -26.72
CA GLU A 283 6.89 -7.60 -27.33
C GLU A 283 8.37 -7.23 -27.16
N LEU A 284 9.19 -8.22 -26.77
CA LEU A 284 10.59 -8.00 -26.39
C LEU A 284 11.52 -7.99 -27.60
N GLU A 285 11.47 -6.90 -28.34
CA GLU A 285 12.31 -6.70 -29.52
C GLU A 285 13.08 -5.38 -29.48
N ARG A 286 14.06 -5.25 -30.37
CA ARG A 286 14.76 -3.97 -30.56
C ARG A 286 13.82 -2.99 -31.24
N GLY A 287 13.58 -1.85 -30.61
CA GLY A 287 12.69 -0.84 -31.16
C GLY A 287 12.46 0.35 -30.25
N PRO A 288 11.94 1.46 -30.82
CA PRO A 288 11.68 2.70 -30.08
C PRO A 288 10.65 2.52 -28.96
N GLN A 289 9.69 1.61 -29.11
CA GLN A 289 8.66 1.33 -28.10
C GLN A 289 9.27 0.81 -26.79
N ALA A 290 10.14 -0.20 -26.87
CA ALA A 290 10.83 -0.75 -25.72
C ALA A 290 11.72 0.31 -25.03
N VAL A 291 12.46 1.11 -25.80
CA VAL A 291 13.30 2.20 -25.27
C VAL A 291 12.46 3.26 -24.54
N ASN A 292 11.31 3.64 -25.10
CA ASN A 292 10.41 4.60 -24.47
C ASN A 292 9.81 4.05 -23.19
N LEU A 293 9.38 2.78 -23.17
CA LEU A 293 8.80 2.18 -21.97
C LEU A 293 9.83 2.03 -20.85
N VAL A 294 11.09 1.72 -21.18
CA VAL A 294 12.20 1.74 -20.21
C VAL A 294 12.37 3.13 -19.60
N LYS A 295 12.35 4.19 -20.41
CA LYS A 295 12.45 5.58 -19.91
C LYS A 295 11.28 5.96 -19.01
N GLN A 296 10.05 5.60 -19.39
CA GLN A 296 8.87 5.83 -18.56
C GLN A 296 8.95 5.07 -17.24
N THR A 297 9.42 3.82 -17.27
CA THR A 297 9.65 3.01 -16.07
C THR A 297 10.67 3.68 -15.16
N TYR A 298 11.78 4.17 -15.71
CA TYR A 298 12.76 4.92 -14.93
C TYR A 298 12.16 6.20 -14.33
N GLN A 299 11.41 6.99 -15.10
CA GLN A 299 10.75 8.21 -14.62
C GLN A 299 9.70 7.93 -13.53
N PHE A 300 9.03 6.79 -13.60
CA PHE A 300 8.11 6.34 -12.55
C PHE A 300 8.85 5.95 -11.27
N LEU A 301 9.98 5.25 -11.40
CA LEU A 301 10.75 4.72 -10.27
C LEU A 301 11.62 5.78 -9.58
N ALA A 302 12.24 6.68 -10.35
CA ALA A 302 13.19 7.66 -9.84
C ALA A 302 12.65 8.50 -8.67
N PRO A 303 11.50 9.19 -8.77
CA PRO A 303 10.99 9.99 -7.65
C PRO A 303 10.55 9.15 -6.44
N ARG A 304 10.28 7.85 -6.63
CA ARG A 304 9.74 6.96 -5.58
C ARG A 304 10.82 6.19 -4.81
N PHE A 305 11.93 5.86 -5.48
CA PHE A 305 12.93 4.93 -4.96
C PHE A 305 14.37 5.43 -5.06
N MET A 306 14.64 6.53 -5.79
CA MET A 306 15.98 7.08 -5.84
C MET A 306 16.34 7.65 -4.46
N LYS A 307 17.45 7.17 -3.89
CA LYS A 307 18.00 7.72 -2.66
C LYS A 307 18.54 9.12 -2.95
N VAL A 308 17.71 10.15 -2.70
CA VAL A 308 18.18 11.54 -2.72
C VAL A 308 19.13 11.69 -1.54
N LYS A 309 20.41 11.94 -1.81
CA LYS A 309 21.27 12.60 -0.82
C LYS A 309 20.71 14.01 -0.70
N GLU A 310 19.85 14.22 0.29
CA GLU A 310 19.33 15.54 0.59
C GLU A 310 20.51 16.40 1.04
N TRP A 311 20.99 17.26 0.14
CA TRP A 311 21.95 18.28 0.52
C TRP A 311 21.19 19.27 1.41
N LEU A 312 21.32 19.11 2.73
CA LEU A 312 20.87 20.11 3.68
C LEU A 312 21.56 21.43 3.34
N LEU A 313 20.83 22.33 2.68
CA LEU A 313 21.24 23.71 2.46
C LEU A 313 21.63 24.30 3.81
N MET A 314 22.88 24.81 3.90
CA MET A 314 23.46 25.38 5.12
C MET A 314 22.53 26.34 5.86
N THR A 315 21.65 27.04 5.12
CA THR A 315 20.65 27.97 5.64
C THR A 315 19.63 27.29 6.57
N LYS A 316 19.11 26.11 6.26
CA LYS A 316 18.15 25.41 7.15
C LYS A 316 18.80 24.91 8.45
N VAL A 317 20.08 24.53 8.39
CA VAL A 317 20.84 24.12 9.58
C VAL A 317 21.20 25.35 10.41
N GLN A 318 21.48 26.49 9.78
CA GLN A 318 21.71 27.75 10.48
C GLN A 318 20.45 28.21 11.23
N ASP A 319 19.25 28.14 10.65
CA ASP A 319 18.03 28.58 11.32
C ASP A 319 17.72 27.75 12.57
N GLY A 320 17.74 26.41 12.48
CA GLY A 320 17.49 25.53 13.63
C GLY A 320 18.58 25.55 14.72
N VAL A 321 19.82 25.92 14.38
CA VAL A 321 20.92 26.05 15.35
C VAL A 321 20.92 27.43 16.02
N SER A 322 20.44 28.46 15.33
CA SER A 322 20.33 29.84 15.86
C SER A 322 19.17 29.97 16.84
N GLU A 323 18.06 29.27 16.61
CA GLU A 323 16.90 29.28 17.52
C GLU A 323 17.17 28.63 18.87
N GLN A 324 18.11 27.68 18.94
CA GLN A 324 18.37 26.93 20.17
C GLN A 324 19.53 27.47 21.00
N HIS A 325 20.51 28.17 20.43
CA HIS A 325 21.75 28.54 21.11
C HIS A 325 22.27 29.94 20.73
N SER A 326 22.55 30.78 21.74
CA SER A 326 23.34 32.01 21.58
C SER A 326 24.82 31.67 21.58
N PHE A 327 25.49 31.81 20.43
CA PHE A 327 26.92 31.55 20.29
C PHE A 327 27.75 32.79 20.62
N LYS A 328 28.86 32.62 21.34
CA LYS A 328 29.75 33.72 21.72
C LYS A 328 30.78 34.06 20.63
N ASN A 329 31.09 33.15 19.71
CA ASN A 329 32.01 33.42 18.61
C ASN A 329 31.77 32.51 17.39
N GLU A 330 32.19 32.93 16.19
CA GLU A 330 31.94 32.22 14.92
C GLU A 330 32.61 30.84 14.84
N ASP A 331 33.80 30.68 15.42
CA ASP A 331 34.53 29.40 15.41
C ASP A 331 33.78 28.29 16.16
N GLU A 332 33.07 28.64 17.23
CA GLU A 332 32.28 27.71 18.04
C GLU A 332 31.00 27.28 17.30
N ARG A 333 30.39 28.21 16.56
CA ARG A 333 29.24 27.95 15.68
C ARG A 333 29.64 27.00 14.54
N MET A 334 30.78 27.26 13.90
CA MET A 334 31.29 26.42 12.81
C MET A 334 31.74 25.04 13.29
N GLY A 335 32.28 24.92 14.50
CA GLY A 335 32.62 23.64 15.14
C GLY A 335 31.40 22.75 15.37
N LYS A 336 30.31 23.28 15.94
CA LYS A 336 29.06 22.52 16.14
C LYS A 336 28.36 22.16 14.83
N LEU A 337 28.38 23.05 13.83
CA LEU A 337 27.84 22.78 12.50
C LEU A 337 28.57 21.62 11.82
N LYS A 338 29.92 21.61 11.87
CA LYS A 338 30.72 20.49 11.35
C LYS A 338 30.45 19.18 12.09
N GLY A 339 30.29 19.22 13.41
CA GLY A 339 29.98 18.06 14.24
C GLY A 339 28.63 17.42 13.87
N LYS A 340 27.58 18.23 13.66
CA LYS A 340 26.28 17.74 13.17
C LYS A 340 26.35 17.23 11.74
N MET A 341 27.14 17.85 10.86
CA MET A 341 27.31 17.38 9.47
C MET A 341 28.05 16.04 9.37
N MET A 342 28.93 15.71 10.31
CA MET A 342 29.69 14.44 10.31
C MET A 342 28.94 13.26 10.93
N GLN A 343 27.81 13.49 11.61
CA GLN A 343 27.02 12.43 12.25
C GLN A 343 25.94 11.81 11.35
N TRP A 344 25.84 12.21 10.07
CA TRP A 344 24.82 11.76 9.12
C TRP A 344 25.42 11.29 7.80
#